data_AF-A0A0D2GJC8-F1
#
_entry.id   AF-A0A0D2GJC8-F1
#
_cell.length_a   1.000
_cell.length_b   1.000
_cell.length_c   1.000
_cell.angle_alpha   90.00
_cell.angle_beta   90.00
_cell.angle_gamma   90.00
#
_symmetry.space_group_name_H-M   'P 1'
#
loop_
_entity.id
_entity.type
_entity.pdbx_description
1 polymer ?
#
loop_
_entity_poly.entity_id
_entity_poly.type
_entity_poly.pdbx_seq_one_letter_code
_entity_poly.pdbx_strand_id
1 'polypeptide(L)'
;MEIHPDFNIPWCNALLASNISDIEIPSRRRPEPGDQVSNSMFQQTLYTPSAIRAQINFRRPALESESLTSWEICFLLSLGSGIDGKSGRAHGGFNALILDQITGLTASVVSGSFAPATATMTVDYKAPINTPGVVLCRCWPMEKQGRKTWLKARIEDGEGNLLAAAKALFIDPKPAKI
;
A
#
# COMPACT_ATOMS: atom_id res chain seq x y z
N MET A 1 -21.69 1.22 3.40
CA MET A 1 -20.38 0.99 4.04
C MET A 1 -20.01 2.29 4.73
N GLU A 2 -19.98 2.35 6.06
CA GLU A 2 -19.63 3.60 6.76
C GLU A 2 -18.13 3.85 6.59
N ILE A 3 -17.73 4.97 6.00
CA ILE A 3 -16.34 5.31 5.70
C ILE A 3 -15.77 6.10 6.89
N HIS A 4 -14.50 5.89 7.26
CA HIS A 4 -13.88 6.63 8.36
C HIS A 4 -13.96 8.15 8.12
N PRO A 5 -14.29 8.99 9.12
CA PRO A 5 -14.53 10.43 8.94
C PRO A 5 -13.34 11.20 8.36
N ASP A 6 -12.10 10.74 8.59
CA ASP A 6 -10.91 11.36 7.97
C ASP A 6 -10.94 11.34 6.44
N PHE A 7 -11.65 10.40 5.82
CA PHE A 7 -11.80 10.34 4.36
C PHE A 7 -12.97 11.21 3.87
N ASN A 8 -13.71 11.88 4.75
CA ASN A 8 -14.75 12.84 4.36
C ASN A 8 -14.13 14.22 4.01
N ILE A 9 -13.24 14.21 3.04
CA ILE A 9 -12.57 15.39 2.48
C ILE A 9 -12.69 15.36 0.95
N PRO A 10 -12.70 16.53 0.27
CA PRO A 10 -13.13 16.61 -1.14
C PRO A 10 -12.41 15.65 -2.09
N TRP A 11 -11.08 15.54 -1.99
CA TRP A 11 -10.29 14.70 -2.89
C TRP A 11 -10.48 13.20 -2.63
N CYS A 12 -10.67 12.80 -1.37
CA CYS A 12 -10.98 11.40 -1.02
C CYS A 12 -12.37 11.02 -1.54
N ASN A 13 -13.37 11.89 -1.37
CA ASN A 13 -14.72 11.67 -1.89
C ASN A 13 -14.71 11.53 -3.42
N ALA A 14 -13.97 12.40 -4.13
CA ALA A 14 -13.81 12.30 -5.57
C ALA A 14 -13.12 11.00 -6.01
N LEU A 15 -12.05 10.61 -5.31
CA LEU A 15 -11.32 9.36 -5.57
C LEU A 15 -12.20 8.14 -5.35
N LEU A 16 -12.96 8.09 -4.26
CA LEU A 16 -13.84 6.96 -3.91
C LEU A 16 -15.09 6.87 -4.80
N ALA A 17 -15.49 7.97 -5.44
CA ALA A 17 -16.55 7.99 -6.44
C ALA A 17 -16.05 7.71 -7.87
N SER A 18 -14.73 7.58 -8.07
CA SER A 18 -14.12 7.33 -9.38
C SER A 18 -14.23 5.85 -9.80
N ASN A 19 -13.66 5.51 -10.96
CA ASN A 19 -13.65 4.12 -11.45
C ASN A 19 -12.69 3.26 -10.62
N ILE A 20 -13.21 2.71 -9.52
CA ILE A 20 -12.51 1.81 -8.61
C ILE A 20 -13.21 0.45 -8.49
N SER A 21 -12.44 -0.60 -8.23
CA SER A 21 -12.92 -1.96 -8.03
C SER A 21 -12.18 -2.66 -6.89
N ASP A 22 -12.57 -3.89 -6.54
CA ASP A 22 -11.88 -4.75 -5.56
C ASP A 22 -11.63 -4.04 -4.21
N ILE A 23 -12.68 -3.40 -3.68
CA ILE A 23 -12.59 -2.57 -2.48
C ILE A 23 -12.50 -3.46 -1.23
N GLU A 24 -11.46 -3.24 -0.42
CA GLU A 24 -11.27 -3.90 0.88
C GLU A 24 -10.97 -2.87 1.98
N ILE A 25 -11.40 -3.14 3.21
CA ILE A 25 -11.09 -2.30 4.38
C ILE A 25 -10.30 -3.13 5.39
N PRO A 26 -8.97 -3.31 5.20
CA PRO A 26 -8.18 -4.23 6.01
C PRO A 26 -8.10 -3.80 7.48
N SER A 27 -8.21 -2.50 7.78
CA SER A 27 -8.21 -1.99 9.16
C SER A 27 -9.45 -2.39 9.96
N ARG A 28 -10.46 -3.02 9.33
CA ARG A 28 -11.64 -3.59 10.00
C ARG A 28 -11.65 -5.11 10.02
N ARG A 29 -10.72 -5.76 9.32
CA ARG A 29 -10.64 -7.21 9.29
C ARG A 29 -10.18 -7.74 10.64
N ARG A 30 -10.93 -8.69 11.18
CA ARG A 30 -10.50 -9.48 12.34
C ARG A 30 -9.75 -10.72 11.84
N PRO A 31 -8.64 -11.12 12.47
CA PRO A 31 -7.97 -12.39 12.15
C PRO A 31 -8.94 -13.55 12.35
N GLU A 32 -8.97 -14.50 11.42
CA GLU A 32 -9.79 -15.71 11.54
C GLU A 32 -8.91 -16.96 11.76
N PRO A 33 -9.39 -17.98 12.49
CA PRO A 33 -8.70 -19.25 12.60
C PRO A 33 -8.49 -19.88 11.22
N GLY A 34 -7.23 -20.04 10.80
CA GLY A 34 -6.87 -20.60 9.48
C GLY A 34 -6.21 -19.62 8.50
N ASP A 35 -6.05 -18.34 8.88
CA ASP A 35 -5.25 -17.39 8.11
C ASP A 35 -3.82 -17.92 7.89
N GLN A 36 -3.48 -18.27 6.64
CA GLN A 36 -2.18 -18.84 6.30
C GLN A 36 -1.06 -17.79 6.22
N VAL A 37 -1.39 -16.50 5.99
CA VAL A 37 -0.45 -15.37 6.13
C VAL A 37 -0.82 -14.57 7.37
N SER A 38 0.12 -14.45 8.30
CA SER A 38 0.00 -13.51 9.41
C SER A 38 0.29 -12.09 8.93
N ASN A 39 -0.65 -11.16 9.16
CA ASN A 39 -0.43 -9.73 9.01
C ASN A 39 -0.48 -9.00 10.37
N SER A 40 0.05 -9.65 11.41
CA SER A 40 -0.01 -9.16 12.79
C SER A 40 0.66 -7.80 12.97
N MET A 41 1.72 -7.50 12.21
CA MET A 41 2.37 -6.18 12.23
C MET A 41 1.37 -5.05 11.95
N PHE A 42 0.49 -5.22 10.96
CA PHE A 42 -0.55 -4.24 10.71
C PHE A 42 -1.70 -4.38 11.70
N GLN A 43 -2.24 -5.59 11.85
CA GLN A 43 -3.46 -5.83 12.62
C GLN A 43 -3.34 -5.51 14.12
N GLN A 44 -2.17 -5.73 14.71
CA GLN A 44 -1.97 -5.58 16.16
C GLN A 44 -1.16 -4.33 16.49
N THR A 45 -0.23 -3.91 15.62
CA THR A 45 0.68 -2.79 15.92
C THR A 45 0.28 -1.50 15.22
N LEU A 46 -0.15 -1.53 13.95
CA LEU A 46 -0.35 -0.33 13.15
C LEU A 46 -1.81 0.10 13.00
N TYR A 47 -2.79 -0.82 13.02
CA TYR A 47 -4.21 -0.46 12.97
C TYR A 47 -4.70 0.00 14.34
N THR A 48 -4.28 1.19 14.74
CA THR A 48 -4.60 1.83 16.00
C THR A 48 -5.05 3.28 15.78
N PRO A 49 -5.77 3.89 16.73
CA PRO A 49 -6.17 5.29 16.63
C PRO A 49 -5.00 6.29 16.54
N SER A 50 -3.79 5.89 16.89
CA SER A 50 -2.60 6.75 16.84
C SER A 50 -1.71 6.50 15.62
N ALA A 51 -1.74 5.32 14.99
CA ALA A 51 -0.91 4.97 13.83
C ALA A 51 -1.70 5.03 12.51
N ILE A 52 -2.10 3.90 11.93
CA ILE A 52 -2.99 3.85 10.77
C ILE A 52 -4.43 3.80 11.29
N ARG A 53 -5.09 4.96 11.28
CA ARG A 53 -6.45 5.15 11.82
C ARG A 53 -7.51 4.47 10.96
N ALA A 54 -7.30 4.45 9.65
CA ALA A 54 -8.13 3.74 8.69
C ALA A 54 -7.36 3.46 7.39
N GLN A 55 -7.74 2.37 6.71
CA GLN A 55 -7.19 2.02 5.41
C GLN A 55 -8.29 1.49 4.49
N ILE A 56 -8.31 1.93 3.23
CA ILE A 56 -9.13 1.36 2.16
C ILE A 56 -8.19 0.93 1.03
N ASN A 57 -8.28 -0.33 0.63
CA ASN A 57 -7.62 -0.84 -0.55
C ASN A 57 -8.61 -0.87 -1.70
N PHE A 58 -8.14 -0.59 -2.92
CA PHE A 58 -8.93 -0.75 -4.13
C PHE A 58 -8.00 -0.86 -5.35
N ARG A 59 -8.56 -1.27 -6.48
CA ARG A 59 -7.93 -1.15 -7.79
C ARG A 59 -8.54 -0.01 -8.58
N ARG A 60 -7.77 0.56 -9.50
CA ARG A 60 -8.24 1.50 -10.53
C ARG A 60 -7.44 1.29 -11.82
N PRO A 61 -7.86 1.85 -12.97
CA PRO A 61 -7.05 1.82 -14.18
C PRO A 61 -5.63 2.36 -13.94
N ALA A 62 -4.63 1.69 -14.48
CA ALA A 62 -3.24 2.10 -14.36
C ALA A 62 -3.04 3.47 -15.02
N LEU A 63 -2.37 4.39 -14.32
CA LEU A 63 -2.07 5.73 -14.86
C LEU A 63 -0.76 5.75 -15.66
N GLU A 64 0.12 4.78 -15.42
CA GLU A 64 1.46 4.75 -15.98
C GLU A 64 1.46 3.81 -17.19
N SER A 65 1.74 4.33 -18.38
CA SER A 65 1.69 3.59 -19.65
C SER A 65 2.65 2.41 -19.73
N GLU A 66 3.68 2.42 -18.87
CA GLU A 66 4.71 1.39 -18.73
C GLU A 66 4.29 0.26 -17.78
N SER A 67 3.09 0.31 -17.20
CA SER A 67 2.59 -0.78 -16.37
C SER A 67 2.33 -2.04 -17.19
N LEU A 68 2.73 -3.18 -16.63
CA LEU A 68 2.43 -4.51 -17.18
C LEU A 68 0.92 -4.84 -17.13
N THR A 69 0.17 -4.21 -16.24
CA THR A 69 -1.27 -4.45 -16.05
C THR A 69 -2.09 -3.23 -16.43
N SER A 70 -3.34 -3.44 -16.84
CA SER A 70 -4.29 -2.34 -17.11
C SER A 70 -4.80 -1.64 -15.84
N TRP A 71 -4.41 -2.12 -14.67
CA TRP A 71 -4.82 -1.63 -13.35
C TRP A 71 -3.61 -1.40 -12.44
N GLU A 72 -3.81 -0.57 -11.41
CA GLU A 72 -2.90 -0.39 -10.28
C GLU A 72 -3.65 -0.64 -8.96
N ILE A 73 -2.93 -1.08 -7.92
CA ILE A 73 -3.47 -1.22 -6.57
C ILE A 73 -3.20 0.07 -5.79
N CYS A 74 -4.18 0.48 -5.00
CA CYS A 74 -4.15 1.69 -4.19
C CYS A 74 -4.49 1.39 -2.73
N PHE A 75 -3.76 2.01 -1.80
CA PHE A 75 -4.07 2.14 -0.38
C PHE A 75 -4.37 3.61 -0.07
N LEU A 76 -5.61 3.91 0.29
CA LEU A 76 -5.98 5.18 0.90
C LEU A 76 -5.83 5.05 2.42
N LEU A 77 -4.94 5.84 3.00
CA LEU A 77 -4.48 5.69 4.39
C LEU A 77 -4.76 6.95 5.19
N SER A 78 -5.45 6.81 6.31
CA SER A 78 -5.48 7.83 7.35
C SER A 78 -4.40 7.55 8.38
N LEU A 79 -3.50 8.51 8.56
CA LEU A 79 -2.33 8.45 9.45
C LEU A 79 -2.54 9.35 10.67
N GLY A 80 -2.16 8.86 11.84
CA GLY A 80 -2.05 9.60 13.09
C GLY A 80 -0.59 9.93 13.44
N SER A 81 -0.37 10.58 14.58
CA SER A 81 0.96 11.03 15.03
C SER A 81 1.80 9.97 15.74
N GLY A 82 1.27 8.76 15.94
CA GLY A 82 1.96 7.63 16.57
C GLY A 82 3.03 6.98 15.69
N ILE A 83 3.17 7.43 14.44
CA ILE A 83 4.19 6.97 13.48
C ILE A 83 5.21 8.06 13.14
N ASP A 84 5.29 9.10 13.97
CA ASP A 84 6.20 10.23 13.82
C ASP A 84 7.68 9.80 13.93
N GLY A 85 8.52 10.28 13.02
CA GLY A 85 9.98 10.30 13.21
C GLY A 85 10.50 11.65 13.72
N LYS A 86 9.71 12.69 13.49
CA LYS A 86 9.79 14.03 14.07
C LYS A 86 8.35 14.47 14.27
N SER A 87 8.04 15.22 15.32
CA SER A 87 6.68 15.70 15.59
C SER A 87 6.01 16.28 14.34
N GLY A 88 4.84 15.73 13.99
CA GLY A 88 4.05 16.11 12.83
C GLY A 88 4.57 15.56 11.49
N ARG A 89 5.53 14.63 11.50
CA ARG A 89 6.11 14.02 10.29
C ARG A 89 6.31 12.52 10.46
N ALA A 90 5.70 11.74 9.56
CA ALA A 90 5.86 10.30 9.51
C ALA A 90 7.34 9.89 9.38
N HIS A 91 7.74 8.87 10.15
CA HIS A 91 9.08 8.31 10.10
C HIS A 91 9.37 7.72 8.70
N GLY A 92 10.58 7.95 8.17
CA GLY A 92 10.94 7.42 6.84
C GLY A 92 10.78 5.90 6.73
N GLY A 93 11.15 5.17 7.80
CA GLY A 93 10.93 3.73 7.89
C GLY A 93 9.46 3.29 7.85
N PHE A 94 8.52 4.12 8.33
CA PHE A 94 7.09 3.84 8.17
C PHE A 94 6.67 3.97 6.71
N ASN A 95 7.14 5.01 6.01
CA ASN A 95 6.83 5.20 4.59
C ASN A 95 7.38 4.02 3.76
N ALA A 96 8.60 3.56 4.06
CA ALA A 96 9.18 2.37 3.45
C ALA A 96 8.35 1.12 3.73
N LEU A 97 7.86 0.93 4.95
CA LEU A 97 6.98 -0.17 5.33
C LEU A 97 5.69 -0.19 4.50
N ILE A 98 5.04 0.96 4.30
CA ILE A 98 3.82 1.05 3.47
C ILE A 98 4.12 0.71 2.00
N LEU A 99 5.25 1.20 1.48
CA LEU A 99 5.70 0.90 0.11
C LEU A 99 6.01 -0.60 -0.07
N ASP A 100 6.65 -1.24 0.91
CA ASP A 100 6.90 -2.69 0.90
C ASP A 100 5.58 -3.48 0.93
N GLN A 101 4.65 -3.11 1.81
CA GLN A 101 3.36 -3.78 1.93
C GLN A 101 2.57 -3.75 0.62
N ILE A 102 2.46 -2.57 -0.03
CA ILE A 102 1.68 -2.46 -1.27
C ILE A 102 2.36 -3.17 -2.44
N THR A 103 3.70 -3.12 -2.51
CA THR A 103 4.45 -3.79 -3.57
C THR A 103 4.41 -5.32 -3.40
N GLY A 104 4.42 -5.82 -2.16
CA GLY A 104 4.25 -7.24 -1.87
C GLY A 104 2.85 -7.76 -2.19
N LEU A 105 1.80 -7.02 -1.81
CA LEU A 105 0.42 -7.35 -2.21
C LEU A 105 0.29 -7.38 -3.74
N THR A 106 0.81 -6.37 -4.41
CA THR A 106 0.75 -6.29 -5.89
C THR A 106 1.54 -7.41 -6.54
N ALA A 107 2.72 -7.76 -6.01
CA ALA A 107 3.50 -8.89 -6.48
C ALA A 107 2.73 -10.21 -6.35
N SER A 108 2.06 -10.43 -5.21
CA SER A 108 1.25 -11.63 -4.94
C SER A 108 0.09 -11.76 -5.92
N VAL A 109 -0.62 -10.67 -6.16
CA VAL A 109 -1.72 -10.62 -7.14
C VAL A 109 -1.22 -10.90 -8.56
N VAL A 110 -0.10 -10.28 -8.95
CA VAL A 110 0.46 -10.41 -10.31
C VAL A 110 1.03 -11.80 -10.56
N SER A 111 1.65 -12.43 -9.57
CA SER A 111 2.22 -13.77 -9.72
C SER A 111 1.26 -14.91 -9.42
N GLY A 112 0.14 -14.64 -8.76
CA GLY A 112 -0.72 -15.67 -8.17
C GLY A 112 -0.06 -16.43 -7.02
N SER A 113 1.10 -15.97 -6.54
CA SER A 113 1.80 -16.58 -5.43
C SER A 113 1.23 -16.10 -4.09
N PHE A 114 1.16 -17.03 -3.14
CA PHE A 114 0.61 -16.75 -1.82
C PHE A 114 1.48 -15.82 -0.97
N ALA A 115 2.80 -15.86 -1.16
CA ALA A 115 3.75 -15.09 -0.33
C ALA A 115 5.07 -14.84 -1.07
N PRO A 116 5.10 -13.95 -2.08
CA PRO A 116 6.36 -13.50 -2.67
C PRO A 116 7.18 -12.73 -1.62
N ALA A 117 8.50 -12.92 -1.63
CA ALA A 117 9.40 -12.26 -0.70
C ALA A 117 10.07 -11.04 -1.33
N THR A 118 10.21 -9.94 -0.58
CA THR A 118 11.00 -8.78 -0.99
C THR A 118 12.47 -9.18 -1.12
N ALA A 119 13.04 -9.03 -2.32
CA ALA A 119 14.46 -9.24 -2.54
C ALA A 119 15.25 -7.93 -2.43
N THR A 120 14.73 -6.86 -3.02
CA THR A 120 15.31 -5.51 -2.91
C THR A 120 14.21 -4.47 -2.98
N MET A 121 14.35 -3.38 -2.22
CA MET A 121 13.55 -2.18 -2.39
C MET A 121 14.44 -0.94 -2.23
N THR A 122 14.37 -0.02 -3.19
CA THR A 122 14.99 1.30 -3.10
C THR A 122 13.90 2.34 -2.92
N VAL A 123 14.02 3.17 -1.90
CA VAL A 123 13.04 4.22 -1.57
C VAL A 123 13.66 5.59 -1.77
N ASP A 124 12.98 6.42 -2.58
CA ASP A 124 13.28 7.82 -2.78
C ASP A 124 12.31 8.69 -1.96
N TYR A 125 12.83 9.43 -0.98
CA TYR A 125 12.03 10.41 -0.22
C TYR A 125 12.08 11.76 -0.92
N LYS A 126 10.92 12.29 -1.34
CA LYS A 126 10.82 13.53 -2.13
C LYS A 126 10.30 14.70 -1.31
N ALA A 127 9.35 14.45 -0.41
CA ALA A 127 8.77 15.46 0.46
C ALA A 127 8.36 14.83 1.81
N PRO A 128 8.21 15.62 2.89
CA PRO A 128 7.72 15.11 4.17
C PRO A 128 6.25 14.67 4.08
N ILE A 129 5.90 13.61 4.81
CA ILE A 129 4.51 13.20 5.00
C ILE A 129 4.04 13.72 6.35
N ASN A 130 3.07 14.63 6.34
CA ASN A 130 2.55 15.25 7.56
C ASN A 130 1.65 14.29 8.34
N THR A 131 1.69 14.39 9.66
CA THR A 131 0.84 13.65 10.59
C THR A 131 0.18 14.60 11.60
N PRO A 132 -1.09 14.37 11.97
CA PRO A 132 -2.03 13.48 11.30
C PRO A 132 -2.33 13.93 9.86
N GLY A 133 -2.70 13.01 8.99
CA GLY A 133 -2.95 13.31 7.58
C GLY A 133 -3.52 12.13 6.81
N VAL A 134 -3.89 12.35 5.55
CA VAL A 134 -4.37 11.31 4.64
C VAL A 134 -3.46 11.28 3.41
N VAL A 135 -3.07 10.07 2.99
CA VAL A 135 -2.22 9.86 1.81
C VAL A 135 -2.77 8.74 0.94
N LEU A 136 -2.43 8.78 -0.36
CA LEU A 136 -2.66 7.70 -1.30
C LEU A 136 -1.33 7.01 -1.60
N CYS A 137 -1.23 5.71 -1.33
CA CYS A 137 -0.15 4.88 -1.84
C CYS A 137 -0.64 4.06 -3.02
N ARG A 138 0.06 4.07 -4.14
CA ARG A 138 -0.31 3.30 -5.35
C ARG A 138 0.86 2.53 -5.90
N CYS A 139 0.58 1.38 -6.50
CA CYS A 139 1.59 0.43 -6.97
C CYS A 139 1.17 -0.23 -8.28
N TRP A 140 2.13 -0.38 -9.18
CA TRP A 140 1.95 -1.08 -10.44
C TRP A 140 3.17 -1.95 -10.77
N PRO A 141 2.96 -3.12 -11.39
CA PRO A 141 4.04 -3.96 -11.89
C PRO A 141 4.63 -3.35 -13.17
N MET A 142 5.95 -3.47 -13.30
CA MET A 142 6.71 -3.07 -14.49
C MET A 142 7.04 -4.27 -15.35
N GLU A 143 7.42 -5.37 -14.71
CA GLU A 143 7.96 -6.54 -15.39
C GLU A 143 7.79 -7.79 -14.53
N LYS A 144 7.53 -8.93 -15.20
CA LYS A 144 7.59 -10.25 -14.58
C LYS A 144 8.44 -11.19 -15.43
N GLN A 145 9.47 -11.78 -14.83
CA GLN A 145 10.29 -12.81 -15.47
C GLN A 145 10.47 -14.01 -14.53
N GLY A 146 9.83 -15.13 -14.88
CA GLY A 146 9.81 -16.31 -14.03
C GLY A 146 9.29 -15.98 -12.62
N ARG A 147 10.13 -16.25 -11.61
CA ARG A 147 9.81 -15.98 -10.19
C ARG A 147 10.02 -14.52 -9.77
N LYS A 148 10.53 -13.66 -10.65
CA LYS A 148 10.85 -12.26 -10.32
C LYS A 148 9.71 -11.35 -10.79
N THR A 149 9.29 -10.44 -9.93
CA THR A 149 8.33 -9.37 -10.25
C THR A 149 8.93 -8.04 -9.84
N TRP A 150 9.12 -7.13 -10.79
CA TRP A 150 9.58 -5.76 -10.53
C TRP A 150 8.38 -4.82 -10.50
N LEU A 151 8.34 -3.97 -9.48
CA LEU A 151 7.23 -3.06 -9.25
C LEU A 151 7.73 -1.64 -8.96
N LYS A 152 6.88 -0.66 -9.24
CA LYS A 152 7.04 0.71 -8.77
C LYS A 152 5.85 1.07 -7.89
N ALA A 153 6.11 1.90 -6.88
CA ALA A 153 5.06 2.45 -6.04
C ALA A 153 5.34 3.92 -5.72
N ARG A 154 4.28 4.67 -5.42
CA ARG A 154 4.33 6.08 -5.00
C ARG A 154 3.43 6.30 -3.80
N ILE A 155 3.82 7.20 -2.91
CA ILE A 155 2.96 7.83 -1.91
C ILE A 155 2.75 9.28 -2.34
N GLU A 156 1.50 9.68 -2.45
CA GLU A 156 1.03 10.97 -2.95
C GLU A 156 0.10 11.65 -1.91
N ASP A 157 0.07 12.98 -1.91
CA ASP A 157 -0.93 13.75 -1.17
C ASP A 157 -2.23 13.92 -1.98
N GLY A 158 -3.19 14.67 -1.42
CA GLY A 158 -4.49 14.92 -2.06
C GLY A 158 -4.43 15.82 -3.31
N GLU A 159 -3.28 16.42 -3.60
CA GLU A 159 -3.03 17.24 -4.80
C GLU A 159 -2.25 16.44 -5.87
N GLY A 160 -1.84 15.21 -5.57
CA GLY A 160 -1.04 14.37 -6.46
C GLY A 160 0.47 14.66 -6.38
N ASN A 161 0.94 15.43 -5.40
CA ASN A 161 2.37 15.66 -5.22
C ASN A 161 3.05 14.38 -4.72
N LEU A 162 4.19 14.05 -5.32
CA LEU A 162 4.98 12.88 -4.94
C LEU A 162 5.70 13.11 -3.61
N LEU A 163 5.39 12.29 -2.59
CA LEU A 163 6.01 12.35 -1.26
C LEU A 163 7.14 11.33 -1.13
N ALA A 164 6.92 10.09 -1.57
CA ALA A 164 7.92 9.03 -1.62
C ALA A 164 7.67 8.08 -2.78
N ALA A 165 8.73 7.47 -3.33
CA ALA A 165 8.62 6.47 -4.39
C ALA A 165 9.46 5.23 -4.04
N ALA A 166 9.03 4.06 -4.52
CA ALA A 166 9.81 2.83 -4.43
C ALA A 166 10.00 2.16 -5.79
N LYS A 167 11.16 1.53 -5.96
CA LYS A 167 11.40 0.46 -6.93
C LYS A 167 11.68 -0.81 -6.15
N ALA A 168 10.88 -1.85 -6.37
CA ALA A 168 10.97 -3.10 -5.62
C ALA A 168 11.09 -4.31 -6.55
N LEU A 169 11.79 -5.33 -6.06
CA LEU A 169 11.87 -6.67 -6.67
C LEU A 169 11.36 -7.67 -5.66
N PHE A 170 10.34 -8.43 -6.08
CA PHE A 170 9.79 -9.55 -5.33
C PHE A 170 10.13 -10.87 -6.01
N ILE A 171 10.33 -11.91 -5.19
CA ILE A 171 10.67 -13.25 -5.65
C ILE A 171 9.65 -14.26 -5.10
N ASP A 172 8.96 -14.95 -6.02
CA ASP A 172 8.06 -16.04 -5.67
C ASP A 172 8.85 -17.22 -5.05
N PRO A 173 8.28 -17.92 -4.05
CA PRO A 173 8.88 -19.12 -3.47
C PRO A 173 9.13 -20.19 -4.54
N LYS A 174 10.11 -21.06 -4.30
CA LYS A 174 10.31 -22.23 -5.18
C LYS A 174 9.09 -23.16 -5.05
N PRO A 175 8.64 -23.78 -6.15
CA PRO A 175 7.68 -24.88 -6.05
C PRO A 175 8.20 -25.93 -5.05
N ALA A 176 7.33 -26.42 -4.18
CA ALA A 176 7.69 -27.55 -3.33
C ALA A 176 8.12 -28.72 -4.23
N LYS A 177 9.24 -29.37 -3.89
CA LYS A 177 9.58 -30.65 -4.54
C LYS A 177 8.54 -31.67 -4.08
N ILE A 178 7.81 -32.23 -5.04
CA ILE A 178 6.92 -33.39 -4.83
C ILE A 178 7.80 -34.61 -4.57
#